data_AF-A0A357D846-F1
#
_entry.id   AF-A0A357D846-F1
#
_cell.length_a   1.000
_cell.length_b   1.000
_cell.length_c   1.000
_cell.angle_alpha   90.00
_cell.angle_beta   90.00
_cell.angle_gamma   90.00
#
_symmetry.space_group_name_H-M   'P 1'
#
loop_
_entity.id
_entity.type
_entity.pdbx_description
1 polymer ?
#
loop_
_entity_poly.entity_id
_entity_poly.type
_entity_poly.pdbx_seq_one_letter_code
_entity_poly.pdbx_strand_id
1 'polypeptide(L)'
;REAGVNLALVSMLDILRDPRWGRSEECFGEDPYHASAFAKELVMAIQSQGVGVVAKHFCAQGETTGGLNASAARIGERELREIHLPVVEACCQVGVTGVMAAYNEVDGIFCHANRALLTDLLRGEYGFRGVVMADGCAIDELMVMTG
;
A
#
# COMPACT_ATOMS: atom_id res chain seq x y z
N ARG A 1 13.87 8.59 15.69
CA ARG A 1 14.91 9.54 15.22
C ARG A 1 16.24 9.36 15.93
N GLU A 2 16.27 9.27 17.26
CA GLU A 2 17.49 9.17 18.08
C GLU A 2 18.43 8.01 17.67
N ALA A 3 17.88 6.88 17.26
CA ALA A 3 18.64 5.74 16.72
C ALA A 3 19.15 5.93 15.28
N GLY A 4 19.11 7.16 14.72
CA GLY A 4 19.57 7.46 13.35
C GLY A 4 18.57 7.12 12.24
N VAL A 5 17.38 6.59 12.56
CA VAL A 5 16.32 6.29 11.58
C VAL A 5 15.77 7.57 10.97
N ASN A 6 15.76 7.64 9.63
CA ASN A 6 15.22 8.76 8.83
C ASN A 6 13.92 8.41 8.10
N LEU A 7 13.65 7.12 7.89
CA LEU A 7 12.52 6.61 7.12
C LEU A 7 11.93 5.39 7.82
N ALA A 8 10.62 5.37 8.04
CA ALA A 8 9.88 4.25 8.61
C ALA A 8 9.03 3.59 7.54
N LEU A 9 9.19 2.28 7.36
CA LEU A 9 8.35 1.48 6.47
C LEU A 9 7.17 0.95 7.30
N VAL A 10 5.98 1.48 7.07
CA VAL A 10 4.82 1.23 7.93
C VAL A 10 3.74 0.51 7.14
N SER A 11 3.43 -0.71 7.57
CA SER A 11 2.29 -1.47 7.06
C SER A 11 1.00 -0.85 7.57
N MET A 12 0.18 -0.37 6.65
CA MET A 12 -1.10 0.27 6.98
C MET A 12 -2.08 0.40 5.82
N LEU A 13 -1.65 0.19 4.57
CA LEU A 13 -2.50 0.39 3.40
C LEU A 13 -3.43 -0.80 3.11
N ASP A 14 -3.13 -1.97 3.66
CA ASP A 14 -3.91 -3.17 3.40
C ASP A 14 -5.19 -3.22 4.24
N ILE A 15 -6.29 -3.57 3.59
CA ILE A 15 -7.56 -3.89 4.25
C ILE A 15 -7.68 -5.39 4.37
N LEU A 16 -7.93 -5.87 5.59
CA LEU A 16 -8.10 -7.29 5.85
C LEU A 16 -9.40 -7.81 5.22
N ARG A 17 -9.30 -8.67 4.20
CA ARG A 17 -10.46 -9.35 3.60
C ARG A 17 -10.52 -10.84 3.90
N ASP A 18 -9.40 -11.44 4.29
CA ASP A 18 -9.32 -12.85 4.65
C ASP A 18 -8.47 -13.04 5.91
N PRO A 19 -9.06 -13.45 7.05
CA PRO A 19 -8.34 -13.64 8.31
C PRO A 19 -7.32 -14.78 8.26
N ARG A 20 -7.31 -15.62 7.21
CA ARG A 20 -6.29 -16.66 7.01
C ARG A 20 -4.97 -16.07 6.52
N TRP A 21 -4.98 -14.83 6.01
CA TRP A 21 -3.78 -14.17 5.52
C TRP A 21 -2.83 -13.88 6.68
N GLY A 22 -1.62 -14.43 6.60
CA GLY A 22 -0.62 -14.36 7.66
C GLY A 22 0.02 -12.99 7.89
N ARG A 23 -0.51 -11.92 7.27
CA ARG A 23 -0.13 -10.52 7.52
C ARG A 23 -1.30 -9.69 8.03
N SER A 24 -2.38 -10.36 8.46
CA SER A 24 -3.59 -9.71 8.97
C SER A 24 -3.34 -8.83 10.19
N GLU A 25 -2.31 -9.15 10.98
CA GLU A 25 -1.84 -8.37 12.13
C GLU A 25 -1.24 -7.01 11.77
N GLU A 26 -0.87 -6.83 10.50
CA GLU A 26 -0.31 -5.58 9.99
C GLU A 26 -1.40 -4.57 9.55
N CYS A 27 -2.65 -5.01 9.45
CA CYS A 27 -3.78 -4.18 9.04
C CYS A 27 -4.38 -3.42 10.23
N PHE A 28 -4.98 -2.26 9.96
CA PHE A 28 -5.88 -1.59 10.90
C PHE A 28 -7.30 -2.17 10.86
N GLY A 29 -7.45 -3.46 10.53
CA GLY A 29 -8.73 -4.16 10.42
C GLY A 29 -9.29 -4.24 9.00
N GLU A 30 -10.60 -4.42 8.90
CA GLU A 30 -11.34 -4.72 7.66
C GLU A 30 -12.17 -3.54 7.13
N ASP A 31 -12.22 -2.43 7.86
CA ASP A 31 -13.02 -1.24 7.54
C ASP A 31 -12.15 -0.12 6.92
N PRO A 32 -12.42 0.31 5.67
CA PRO A 32 -11.64 1.33 4.99
C PRO A 32 -11.62 2.69 5.70
N TYR A 33 -12.73 3.10 6.32
CA TYR A 33 -12.83 4.38 6.99
C TYR A 33 -11.96 4.41 8.25
N HIS A 34 -12.07 3.37 9.09
CA HIS A 34 -11.25 3.20 10.28
C HIS A 34 -9.77 3.13 9.94
N ALA A 35 -9.39 2.29 8.97
CA ALA A 35 -7.99 2.17 8.54
C ALA A 35 -7.43 3.50 8.01
N SER A 36 -8.22 4.24 7.22
CA SER A 36 -7.84 5.56 6.69
C SER A 36 -7.60 6.58 7.81
N ALA A 37 -8.46 6.60 8.83
CA ALA A 37 -8.30 7.50 9.97
C ALA A 37 -7.01 7.21 10.74
N PHE A 38 -6.71 5.94 11.01
CA PHE A 38 -5.48 5.53 11.69
C PHE A 38 -4.23 5.82 10.87
N ALA A 39 -4.23 5.45 9.58
CA ALA A 39 -3.09 5.66 8.70
C ALA A 39 -2.75 7.15 8.56
N LYS A 40 -3.76 8.01 8.42
CA LYS A 40 -3.59 9.47 8.35
C LYS A 40 -2.92 10.03 9.59
N GLU A 41 -3.43 9.70 10.78
CA GLU A 41 -2.87 10.18 12.05
C GLU A 41 -1.46 9.63 12.27
N LEU A 42 -1.20 8.38 11.91
CA LEU A 42 0.12 7.77 12.06
C LEU A 42 1.17 8.44 11.16
N VAL A 43 0.82 8.77 9.92
CA VAL A 43 1.70 9.54 9.02
C VAL A 43 2.05 10.89 9.66
N MET A 44 1.05 11.65 10.10
CA MET A 44 1.29 12.98 10.71
C MET A 44 2.14 12.86 11.98
N ALA A 45 1.83 11.90 12.84
CA ALA A 45 2.55 11.68 14.09
C ALA A 45 4.02 11.34 13.85
N ILE A 46 4.34 10.36 13.00
CA ILE A 46 5.73 9.95 12.73
C ILE A 46 6.49 11.07 12.02
N GLN A 47 5.90 11.71 11.01
CA GLN A 47 6.56 12.77 10.26
C GLN A 47 6.81 14.03 11.10
N SER A 48 5.96 14.33 12.09
CA SER A 48 6.20 15.41 13.06
C SER A 48 7.49 15.23 13.87
N GLN A 49 7.96 13.98 14.03
CA GLN A 49 9.20 13.64 14.72
C GLN A 49 10.44 13.68 13.80
N GLY A 50 10.29 14.19 12.57
CA GLY A 50 11.35 14.29 11.58
C GLY A 50 11.77 12.96 10.96
N VAL A 51 10.88 11.96 10.94
CA VAL A 51 11.07 10.66 10.29
C VAL A 51 10.07 10.54 9.14
N GLY A 52 10.53 10.35 7.91
CA GLY A 52 9.64 10.13 6.77
C GLY A 52 8.89 8.80 6.89
N VAL A 53 7.69 8.71 6.33
CA VAL A 53 6.90 7.47 6.30
C VAL A 53 6.80 6.94 4.88
N VAL A 54 7.06 5.65 4.70
CA VAL A 54 6.67 4.88 3.51
C VAL A 54 5.48 4.02 3.87
N ALA A 55 4.32 4.32 3.30
CA ALA A 55 3.10 3.56 3.49
C ALA A 55 3.10 2.31 2.62
N LYS A 56 2.75 1.15 3.19
CA LYS A 56 2.71 -0.12 2.46
C LYS A 56 1.49 -1.00 2.81
N HIS A 57 1.00 -1.86 1.93
CA HIS A 57 1.47 -2.12 0.55
C HIS A 57 0.46 -1.60 -0.49
N PHE A 58 0.94 -1.00 -1.58
CA PHE A 58 0.09 -0.38 -2.61
C PHE A 58 0.04 -1.25 -3.89
N CYS A 59 -1.03 -2.00 -4.17
CA CYS A 59 -2.30 -2.01 -3.44
C CYS A 59 -3.01 -3.37 -3.42
N ALA A 60 -4.02 -3.45 -2.55
CA ALA A 60 -4.97 -4.55 -2.44
C ALA A 60 -4.35 -5.91 -2.09
N GLN A 61 -3.20 -5.94 -1.40
CA GLN A 61 -2.60 -7.21 -1.00
C GLN A 61 -3.47 -7.95 0.01
N GLY A 62 -4.20 -7.20 0.85
CA GLY A 62 -5.18 -7.75 1.80
C GLY A 62 -6.42 -8.40 1.18
N GLU A 63 -6.62 -8.30 -0.14
CA GLU A 63 -7.66 -9.05 -0.87
C GLU A 63 -7.37 -10.55 -0.91
N THR A 64 -6.10 -10.92 -1.10
CA THR A 64 -5.51 -12.25 -0.87
C THR A 64 -6.42 -13.46 -1.17
N THR A 65 -6.43 -13.90 -2.43
CA THR A 65 -7.19 -15.09 -2.85
C THR A 65 -6.76 -16.33 -2.04
N GLY A 66 -7.67 -16.82 -1.19
CA GLY A 66 -7.45 -18.02 -0.38
C GLY A 66 -6.55 -17.82 0.84
N GLY A 67 -6.30 -16.57 1.26
CA GLY A 67 -5.38 -16.25 2.35
C GLY A 67 -3.90 -16.37 1.97
N LEU A 68 -3.59 -16.60 0.70
CA LEU A 68 -2.24 -16.77 0.21
C LEU A 68 -1.56 -15.41 -0.01
N ASN A 69 -0.44 -15.19 0.68
CA ASN A 69 0.34 -13.97 0.51
C ASN A 69 0.74 -13.74 -0.95
N ALA A 70 0.67 -12.48 -1.41
CA ALA A 70 0.97 -12.05 -2.77
C ALA A 70 0.13 -12.73 -3.89
N SER A 71 -0.98 -13.39 -3.54
CA SER A 71 -1.90 -13.91 -4.56
C SER A 71 -2.61 -12.77 -5.30
N ALA A 72 -3.08 -13.06 -6.51
CA ALA A 72 -3.82 -12.11 -7.33
C ALA A 72 -5.03 -11.53 -6.56
N ALA A 73 -5.19 -10.20 -6.63
CA ALA A 73 -6.36 -9.51 -6.12
C ALA A 73 -7.46 -9.58 -7.20
N ARG A 74 -8.48 -10.41 -6.96
CA ARG A 74 -9.58 -10.67 -7.90
C ARG A 74 -10.75 -9.73 -7.63
N ILE A 75 -10.55 -8.44 -7.86
CA ILE A 75 -11.50 -7.38 -7.53
C ILE A 75 -11.76 -6.47 -8.73
N GLY A 76 -12.98 -5.92 -8.78
CA GLY A 76 -13.33 -4.90 -9.78
C GLY A 76 -12.86 -3.51 -9.38
N GLU A 77 -12.80 -2.58 -10.34
CA GLU A 77 -12.37 -1.20 -10.10
C GLU A 77 -13.18 -0.51 -8.98
N ARG A 78 -14.50 -0.76 -8.94
CA ARG A 78 -15.37 -0.17 -7.93
C ARG A 78 -14.98 -0.62 -6.51
N GLU A 79 -14.80 -1.92 -6.32
CA GLU A 79 -14.40 -2.48 -5.02
C GLU A 79 -12.99 -2.01 -4.64
N LEU A 80 -12.07 -1.96 -5.61
CA LEU A 80 -10.73 -1.41 -5.39
C LEU A 80 -10.80 0.04 -4.86
N ARG A 81 -11.59 0.90 -5.52
CA ARG A 81 -11.77 2.32 -5.15
C ARG A 81 -12.53 2.51 -3.83
N GLU A 82 -13.52 1.68 -3.53
CA GLU A 82 -14.32 1.81 -2.30
C GLU A 82 -13.63 1.16 -1.08
N ILE A 83 -12.80 0.14 -1.28
CA ILE A 83 -12.23 -0.67 -0.19
C ILE A 83 -10.74 -0.39 0.02
N HIS A 84 -9.91 -0.58 -1.00
CA HIS A 84 -8.45 -0.66 -0.83
C HIS A 84 -7.72 0.67 -1.06
N LEU A 85 -8.26 1.56 -1.88
CA LEU A 85 -7.64 2.85 -2.19
C LEU A 85 -7.87 4.00 -1.17
N PRO A 86 -8.95 4.04 -0.35
CA PRO A 86 -9.17 5.15 0.57
C PRO A 86 -8.00 5.41 1.53
N VAL A 87 -7.30 4.36 1.96
CA VAL A 87 -6.20 4.49 2.92
C VAL A 87 -5.01 5.23 2.32
N VAL A 88 -4.61 4.90 1.08
CA VAL A 88 -3.50 5.61 0.42
C VAL A 88 -3.88 7.04 0.07
N GLU A 89 -5.14 7.30 -0.28
CA GLU A 89 -5.66 8.64 -0.54
C GLU A 89 -5.53 9.50 0.72
N ALA A 90 -5.96 8.97 1.87
CA ALA A 90 -5.85 9.65 3.16
C ALA A 90 -4.39 9.95 3.54
N CYS A 91 -3.46 9.02 3.29
CA CYS A 91 -2.02 9.27 3.47
C CYS A 91 -1.48 10.36 2.53
N CYS A 92 -1.92 10.40 1.27
CA CYS A 92 -1.51 11.42 0.31
C CYS A 92 -1.99 12.81 0.73
N GLN A 93 -3.22 12.93 1.25
CA GLN A 93 -3.79 14.20 1.73
C GLN A 93 -2.96 14.86 2.83
N VAL A 94 -2.21 14.09 3.63
CA VAL A 94 -1.32 14.59 4.69
C VAL A 94 0.16 14.58 4.31
N GLY A 95 0.46 14.37 3.03
CA GLY A 95 1.83 14.47 2.51
C GLY A 95 2.74 13.34 3.02
N VAL A 96 2.30 12.09 2.91
CA VAL A 96 3.17 10.93 3.18
C VAL A 96 4.43 10.98 2.30
N THR A 97 5.58 10.65 2.89
CA THR A 97 6.90 10.77 2.23
C THR A 97 7.07 9.77 1.09
N GLY A 98 6.56 8.55 1.28
CA GLY A 98 6.72 7.45 0.35
C GLY A 98 5.53 6.49 0.32
N VAL A 99 5.43 5.73 -0.76
CA VAL A 99 4.51 4.59 -0.90
C VAL A 99 5.30 3.41 -1.43
N MET A 100 5.06 2.21 -0.88
CA MET A 100 5.68 0.97 -1.34
C MET A 100 4.67 0.15 -2.14
N ALA A 101 5.03 -0.22 -3.37
CA ALA A 101 4.19 -1.04 -4.23
C ALA A 101 4.11 -2.50 -3.71
N ALA A 102 2.92 -3.11 -3.79
CA ALA A 102 2.62 -4.46 -3.31
C ALA A 102 3.05 -5.55 -4.31
N TYR A 103 3.31 -6.76 -3.83
CA TYR A 103 3.78 -7.88 -4.68
C TYR A 103 2.73 -8.37 -5.68
N ASN A 104 1.44 -8.31 -5.30
CA ASN A 104 0.35 -8.91 -6.06
C ASN A 104 0.07 -8.17 -7.38
N GLU A 105 -0.67 -8.85 -8.24
CA GLU A 105 -1.35 -8.23 -9.38
C GLU A 105 -2.76 -7.76 -9.01
N VAL A 106 -3.22 -6.75 -9.75
CA VAL A 106 -4.61 -6.30 -9.81
C VAL A 106 -5.00 -6.37 -11.29
N ASP A 107 -6.04 -7.15 -11.60
CA ASP A 107 -6.52 -7.39 -12.97
C ASP A 107 -5.42 -7.81 -13.96
N GLY A 108 -4.56 -8.75 -13.55
CA GLY A 108 -3.50 -9.30 -14.41
C GLY A 108 -2.24 -8.43 -14.54
N ILE A 109 -2.16 -7.30 -13.84
CA ILE A 109 -1.00 -6.40 -13.88
C ILE A 109 -0.40 -6.26 -12.47
N PHE A 110 0.83 -6.74 -12.30
CA PHE A 110 1.60 -6.59 -11.06
C PHE A 110 1.70 -5.13 -10.62
N CYS A 111 1.48 -4.84 -9.33
CA CYS A 111 1.46 -3.46 -8.86
C CYS A 111 2.77 -2.72 -9.15
N HIS A 112 3.93 -3.38 -9.07
CA HIS A 112 5.24 -2.79 -9.42
C HIS A 112 5.35 -2.35 -10.89
N ALA A 113 4.62 -2.99 -11.81
CA ALA A 113 4.59 -2.68 -13.24
C ALA A 113 3.36 -1.86 -13.66
N ASN A 114 2.44 -1.59 -12.74
CA ASN A 114 1.14 -1.02 -13.07
C ASN A 114 1.22 0.52 -13.19
N ARG A 115 1.41 1.02 -14.41
CA ARG A 115 1.45 2.47 -14.70
C ARG A 115 0.15 3.19 -14.32
N ALA A 116 -1.00 2.57 -14.60
CA ALA A 116 -2.30 3.15 -14.26
C ALA A 116 -2.42 3.37 -12.74
N LEU A 117 -1.93 2.41 -11.95
CA LEU A 117 -1.91 2.50 -10.50
C LEU A 117 -0.87 3.53 -9.98
N LEU A 118 0.40 3.37 -10.35
CA LEU A 118 1.52 4.12 -9.77
C LEU A 118 1.68 5.55 -10.32
N THR A 119 1.19 5.80 -11.52
CA THR A 119 1.33 7.10 -12.20
C THR A 119 -0.02 7.78 -12.33
N ASP A 120 -0.96 7.18 -13.06
CA ASP A 120 -2.18 7.88 -13.43
C ASP A 120 -3.08 8.10 -12.19
N LEU A 121 -3.25 7.08 -11.34
CA LEU A 121 -4.01 7.18 -10.09
C LEU A 121 -3.20 7.83 -8.96
N LEU A 122 -2.08 7.24 -8.54
CA LEU A 122 -1.34 7.72 -7.37
C LEU A 122 -0.81 9.16 -7.56
N ARG A 123 -0.17 9.46 -8.70
CA ARG A 123 0.42 10.79 -8.96
C ARG A 123 -0.53 11.74 -9.66
N GLY A 124 -1.42 11.24 -10.51
CA GLY A 124 -2.40 12.04 -11.23
C GLY A 124 -3.59 12.38 -10.33
N GLU A 125 -4.40 11.38 -9.99
CA GLU A 125 -5.63 11.57 -9.21
C GLU A 125 -5.35 12.01 -7.76
N TYR A 126 -4.47 11.29 -7.04
CA TYR A 126 -4.19 11.58 -5.62
C TYR A 126 -3.07 12.59 -5.39
N GLY A 127 -2.47 13.12 -6.46
CA GLY A 127 -1.48 14.19 -6.38
C GLY A 127 -0.17 13.82 -5.67
N PHE A 128 0.12 12.53 -5.45
CA PHE A 128 1.31 12.10 -4.73
C PHE A 128 2.61 12.55 -5.43
N ARG A 129 3.50 13.18 -4.65
CA ARG A 129 4.81 13.70 -5.12
C ARG A 129 6.02 13.05 -4.45
N GLY A 130 5.79 12.09 -3.54
CA GLY A 130 6.85 11.39 -2.84
C GLY A 130 7.53 10.30 -3.65
N VAL A 131 8.29 9.47 -2.93
CA VAL A 131 9.03 8.33 -3.48
C VAL A 131 8.09 7.12 -3.61
N VAL A 132 8.13 6.45 -4.77
CA VAL A 132 7.56 5.11 -4.93
C VAL A 132 8.69 4.10 -4.75
N MET A 133 8.52 3.18 -3.82
CA MET A 133 9.51 2.17 -3.43
C MET A 133 9.03 0.78 -3.84
N ALA A 134 9.94 -0.07 -4.35
CA ALA A 134 9.63 -1.48 -4.54
C ALA A 134 9.68 -2.21 -3.19
N ASP A 135 8.87 -3.26 -3.04
CA ASP A 135 8.98 -4.15 -1.88
C ASP A 135 10.21 -5.08 -2.05
N GLY A 136 10.61 -5.76 -0.99
CA GLY A 136 11.81 -6.59 -0.94
C GLY A 136 11.88 -7.60 -2.08
N CYS A 137 12.91 -7.53 -2.91
CA CYS A 137 13.11 -8.41 -4.08
C CYS A 137 12.00 -8.40 -5.13
N ALA A 138 10.96 -7.54 -5.01
CA ALA A 138 9.77 -7.64 -5.84
C ALA A 138 10.04 -7.39 -7.33
N ILE A 139 11.04 -6.57 -7.67
CA ILE A 139 11.45 -6.37 -9.06
C ILE A 139 12.14 -7.62 -9.62
N ASP A 140 12.98 -8.29 -8.84
CA ASP A 140 13.64 -9.53 -9.27
C ASP A 140 12.59 -10.64 -9.45
N GLU A 141 11.64 -10.75 -8.53
CA GLU A 141 10.52 -11.69 -8.64
C GLU A 141 9.65 -11.40 -9.86
N LEU A 142 9.34 -10.12 -10.12
CA LEU A 142 8.61 -9.71 -11.32
C LEU A 142 9.34 -10.18 -12.58
N MET A 143 10.65 -9.94 -12.68
CA MET A 143 11.45 -10.38 -13.83
C MET A 143 11.42 -11.91 -14.00
N VAL A 144 11.45 -12.68 -12.90
CA VAL A 144 11.32 -14.14 -12.95
C VAL A 144 9.94 -14.57 -13.46
N MET A 145 8.89 -13.84 -13.10
CA MET A 145 7.51 -14.16 -13.49
C MET A 145 7.17 -13.73 -14.93
N THR A 146 7.75 -12.63 -15.42
CA THR A 146 7.39 -12.05 -16.73
C THR A 146 8.38 -12.34 -17.86
N GLY A 147 9.59 -12.79 -17.54
CA GLY A 147 10.70 -12.86 -18.50
C GLY A 147 11.24 -11.48 -18.87
#